data_AF-A0A0F2L9M8-F1
#
_entry.id   AF-A0A0F2L9M8-F1
#
_cell.length_a   1.000
_cell.length_b   1.000
_cell.length_c   1.000
_cell.angle_alpha   90.00
_cell.angle_beta   90.00
_cell.angle_gamma   90.00
#
_symmetry.space_group_name_H-M   'P 1'
#
loop_
_entity.id
_entity.type
_entity.pdbx_description
1 polymer ?
#
loop_
_entity_poly.entity_id
_entity_poly.type
_entity_poly.pdbx_seq_one_letter_code
_entity_poly.pdbx_strand_id
1 'polypeptide(L)'
;MEIARYLLIRFLTEVWGFKLDSESGGVLALRDGGNKVVVKTIFLDVYEEAALYKEISELAKYDYDKAFIAVLPSGLPLIDPKHLKSLGIGLISVDPSKGLDGVEMRLPAKPRDKPQAPGVDMARIISAVNAAVAEALNREAKKIEEELYERLRRYLDKAVEDLRRELAARPPIISPAQQQPQPSTPRQAVEENEWVKILRKKA
;
A
#
# COMPACT_ATOMS: atom_id res chain seq x y z
N MET A 1 11.86 -39.47 1.07
CA MET A 1 10.58 -39.93 0.47
C MET A 1 10.08 -38.97 -0.62
N GLU A 2 10.95 -38.56 -1.55
CA GLU A 2 10.60 -37.59 -2.60
C GLU A 2 9.78 -38.23 -3.73
N ILE A 3 10.03 -39.50 -4.03
CA ILE A 3 9.32 -40.26 -5.06
C ILE A 3 7.81 -40.32 -4.76
N ALA A 4 7.42 -40.66 -3.52
CA ALA A 4 6.01 -40.69 -3.12
C ALA A 4 5.34 -39.31 -3.31
N ARG A 5 6.06 -38.23 -2.99
CA ARG A 5 5.56 -36.86 -3.16
C ARG A 5 5.39 -36.49 -4.63
N TYR A 6 6.37 -36.82 -5.46
CA TYR A 6 6.31 -36.60 -6.90
C TYR A 6 5.14 -37.37 -7.54
N LEU A 7 4.97 -38.66 -7.18
CA LEU A 7 3.85 -39.48 -7.65
C LEU A 7 2.50 -38.87 -7.26
N LEU A 8 2.37 -38.37 -6.04
CA LEU A 8 1.18 -37.69 -5.58
C LEU A 8 0.90 -36.40 -6.36
N ILE A 9 1.90 -35.52 -6.51
CA ILE A 9 1.72 -34.26 -7.25
C ILE A 9 1.30 -34.55 -8.69
N ARG A 10 1.96 -35.53 -9.32
CA ARG A 10 1.64 -35.94 -10.68
C ARG A 10 0.22 -36.49 -10.79
N PHE A 11 -0.20 -37.34 -9.85
CA PHE A 11 -1.57 -37.84 -9.81
C PHE A 11 -2.60 -36.70 -9.65
N LEU A 12 -2.36 -35.77 -8.72
CA LEU A 12 -3.28 -34.66 -8.46
C LEU A 12 -3.38 -33.69 -9.66
N THR A 13 -2.28 -33.48 -10.38
CA THR A 13 -2.23 -32.52 -11.50
C THR A 13 -2.62 -33.14 -12.84
N GLU A 14 -2.15 -34.34 -13.16
CA GLU A 14 -2.41 -35.01 -14.45
C GLU A 14 -3.73 -35.81 -14.44
N VAL A 15 -4.02 -36.54 -13.36
CA VAL A 15 -5.21 -37.42 -13.30
C VAL A 15 -6.43 -36.64 -12.80
N TRP A 16 -6.26 -35.82 -11.76
CA TRP A 16 -7.35 -35.01 -11.20
C TRP A 16 -7.45 -33.60 -11.79
N GLY A 17 -6.43 -33.15 -12.53
CA GLY A 17 -6.48 -31.85 -13.21
C GLY A 17 -6.33 -30.65 -12.29
N PHE A 18 -5.84 -30.82 -11.05
CA PHE A 18 -5.66 -29.72 -10.11
C PHE A 18 -4.47 -28.85 -10.51
N LYS A 19 -4.55 -27.56 -10.22
CA LYS A 19 -3.43 -26.63 -10.38
C LYS A 19 -2.67 -26.51 -9.08
N LEU A 20 -1.36 -26.72 -9.10
CA LEU A 20 -0.51 -26.52 -7.93
C LEU A 20 -0.24 -25.03 -7.75
N ASP A 21 -0.67 -24.47 -6.61
CA ASP A 21 -0.45 -23.05 -6.28
C ASP A 21 0.85 -22.88 -5.47
N SER A 22 1.08 -23.72 -4.46
CA SER A 22 2.30 -23.68 -3.65
C SER A 22 2.61 -25.00 -2.96
N GLU A 23 3.89 -25.16 -2.61
CA GLU A 23 4.42 -26.31 -1.91
C GLU A 23 5.28 -25.83 -0.74
N SER A 24 4.90 -26.17 0.50
CA SER A 24 5.67 -25.77 1.69
C SER A 24 5.46 -26.75 2.85
N GLY A 25 6.55 -27.15 3.51
CA GLY A 25 6.48 -27.87 4.80
C GLY A 25 5.63 -29.15 4.80
N GLY A 26 5.64 -29.92 3.69
CA GLY A 26 4.80 -31.12 3.57
C GLY A 26 3.32 -30.83 3.30
N VAL A 27 2.95 -29.59 2.98
CA VAL A 27 1.62 -29.18 2.54
C VAL A 27 1.67 -28.82 1.06
N LEU A 28 0.71 -29.31 0.30
CA LEU A 28 0.46 -28.96 -1.09
C LEU A 28 -0.83 -28.14 -1.14
N ALA A 29 -0.72 -26.88 -1.56
CA ALA A 29 -1.87 -26.04 -1.83
C ALA A 29 -2.20 -26.13 -3.32
N LEU A 30 -3.39 -26.61 -3.62
CA LEU A 30 -3.89 -26.88 -4.97
C LEU A 30 -5.20 -26.13 -5.21
N ARG A 31 -5.55 -25.99 -6.48
CA ARG A 31 -6.78 -25.37 -6.92
C ARG A 31 -7.54 -26.31 -7.85
N ASP A 32 -8.79 -26.58 -7.48
CA ASP A 32 -9.76 -27.34 -8.25
C ASP A 32 -10.83 -26.35 -8.76
N GLY A 33 -10.56 -25.76 -9.92
CA GLY A 33 -11.36 -24.66 -10.46
C GLY A 33 -11.33 -23.40 -9.57
N GLY A 34 -12.43 -23.15 -8.84
CA GLY A 34 -12.54 -22.08 -7.84
C GLY A 34 -12.29 -22.52 -6.40
N ASN A 35 -12.18 -23.83 -6.14
CA ASN A 35 -12.04 -24.38 -4.80
C ASN A 35 -10.57 -24.50 -4.40
N LYS A 36 -10.24 -24.11 -3.17
CA LYS A 36 -8.94 -24.34 -2.55
C LYS A 36 -8.88 -25.75 -1.99
N VAL A 37 -7.93 -26.55 -2.50
CA VAL A 37 -7.69 -27.91 -2.04
C VAL A 37 -6.35 -27.95 -1.32
N VAL A 38 -6.32 -28.46 -0.10
CA VAL A 38 -5.08 -28.63 0.66
C VAL A 38 -4.80 -30.11 0.85
N VAL A 39 -3.59 -30.54 0.50
CA VAL A 39 -3.15 -31.93 0.69
C VAL A 39 -1.93 -31.94 1.61
N LYS A 40 -2.06 -32.53 2.80
CA LYS A 40 -0.93 -32.74 3.71
C LYS A 40 -0.27 -34.08 3.40
N THR A 41 1.02 -34.06 3.10
CA THR A 41 1.84 -35.25 2.87
C THR A 41 2.53 -35.66 4.17
N ILE A 42 2.17 -36.83 4.69
CA ILE A 42 2.79 -37.42 5.89
C ILE A 42 3.44 -38.72 5.45
N PHE A 43 4.66 -38.64 4.95
CA PHE A 43 5.46 -39.80 4.52
C PHE A 43 6.57 -40.03 5.54
N LEU A 44 6.30 -40.91 6.50
CA LEU A 44 7.22 -41.28 7.58
C LEU A 44 7.53 -42.76 7.47
N ASP A 45 8.76 -43.16 7.81
CA ASP A 45 9.14 -44.58 7.82
C ASP A 45 8.48 -45.33 8.99
N VAL A 46 8.35 -44.64 10.13
CA VAL A 46 7.63 -45.12 11.31
C VAL A 46 6.56 -44.09 11.65
N TYR A 47 5.33 -44.56 11.74
CA TYR A 47 4.19 -43.72 12.10
C TYR A 47 3.89 -43.83 13.59
N GLU A 48 3.73 -42.68 14.23
CA GLU A 48 3.16 -42.58 15.57
C GLU A 48 1.75 -42.02 15.47
N GLU A 49 0.80 -42.68 16.14
CA GLU A 49 -0.60 -42.31 16.12
C GLU A 49 -0.81 -40.86 16.61
N ALA A 50 -0.19 -40.51 17.74
CA ALA A 50 -0.28 -39.17 18.33
C ALA A 50 0.26 -38.07 17.39
N ALA A 51 1.38 -38.31 16.71
CA ALA A 51 1.96 -37.37 15.76
C ALA A 51 1.03 -37.17 14.55
N LEU A 52 0.44 -38.25 14.04
CA LEU A 52 -0.46 -38.21 12.90
C LEU A 52 -1.74 -37.40 13.20
N TYR A 53 -2.34 -37.59 14.38
CA TYR A 53 -3.51 -36.79 14.79
C TYR A 53 -3.19 -35.32 15.07
N LYS A 54 -1.95 -35.01 15.49
CA LYS A 54 -1.50 -33.62 15.59
C LYS A 54 -1.46 -32.95 14.22
N GLU A 55 -0.91 -33.62 13.20
CA GLU A 55 -0.88 -33.12 11.82
C GLU A 55 -2.29 -33.00 11.22
N ILE A 56 -3.20 -33.94 11.51
CA ILE A 56 -4.63 -33.84 11.16
C ILE A 56 -5.25 -32.59 11.78
N SER A 57 -4.97 -32.32 13.05
CA SER A 57 -5.51 -31.17 13.76
C SER A 57 -4.94 -29.85 13.24
N GLU A 58 -3.68 -29.85 12.79
CA GLU A 58 -3.06 -28.68 12.16
C GLU A 58 -3.71 -28.34 10.81
N LEU A 59 -4.14 -29.34 10.05
CA LEU A 59 -4.89 -29.11 8.81
C LEU A 59 -6.13 -28.23 9.05
N ALA A 60 -6.85 -28.41 10.16
CA ALA A 60 -8.05 -27.65 10.47
C ALA A 60 -7.85 -26.13 10.54
N LYS A 61 -6.60 -25.67 10.79
CA LYS A 61 -6.21 -24.25 10.86
C LYS A 61 -6.06 -23.59 9.50
N TYR A 62 -5.91 -24.37 8.42
CA TYR A 62 -5.75 -23.83 7.07
C TYR A 62 -7.10 -23.43 6.46
N ASP A 63 -7.09 -22.41 5.62
CA ASP A 63 -8.24 -22.00 4.81
C ASP A 63 -8.34 -22.87 3.54
N TYR A 64 -9.13 -23.94 3.62
CA TYR A 64 -9.37 -24.87 2.51
C TYR A 64 -10.86 -25.14 2.32
N ASP A 65 -11.25 -25.50 1.10
CA ASP A 65 -12.62 -25.94 0.78
C ASP A 65 -12.71 -27.47 0.78
N LYS A 66 -11.63 -28.15 0.36
CA LYS A 66 -11.43 -29.61 0.53
C LYS A 66 -10.04 -29.87 1.11
N ALA A 67 -9.93 -30.81 2.05
CA ALA A 67 -8.64 -31.24 2.58
C ALA A 67 -8.43 -32.73 2.36
N PHE A 68 -7.19 -33.11 2.05
CA PHE A 68 -6.76 -34.50 1.98
C PHE A 68 -5.49 -34.71 2.80
N ILE A 69 -5.32 -35.94 3.26
CA ILE A 69 -4.09 -36.42 3.84
C ILE A 69 -3.55 -37.52 2.94
N ALA A 70 -2.29 -37.40 2.58
CA ALA A 70 -1.56 -38.42 1.84
C ALA A 70 -0.59 -39.13 2.77
N VAL A 71 -0.73 -40.45 2.88
CA VAL A 71 0.10 -41.34 3.71
C VAL A 71 0.56 -42.55 2.93
N LEU A 72 1.59 -43.21 3.43
CA LEU A 72 2.03 -44.50 2.92
C LEU A 72 1.07 -45.60 3.39
N PRO A 73 1.08 -46.76 2.72
CA PRO A 73 0.30 -47.93 3.14
C PRO A 73 0.55 -48.35 4.60
N SER A 74 1.77 -48.17 5.10
CA SER A 74 2.16 -48.48 6.48
C SER A 74 1.46 -47.59 7.53
N GLY A 75 1.04 -46.37 7.17
CA GLY A 75 0.33 -45.45 8.06
C GLY A 75 -1.18 -45.62 8.06
N LEU A 76 -1.75 -46.31 7.07
CA LEU A 76 -3.21 -46.50 6.94
C LEU A 76 -3.87 -47.16 8.17
N PRO A 77 -3.29 -48.19 8.81
CA PRO A 77 -3.93 -48.86 9.95
C PRO A 77 -4.10 -47.97 11.18
N LEU A 78 -3.32 -46.89 11.28
CA LEU A 78 -3.32 -45.97 12.43
C LEU A 78 -4.37 -44.86 12.30
N ILE A 79 -5.03 -44.76 11.14
CA ILE A 79 -6.00 -43.71 10.84
C ILE A 79 -7.40 -44.28 11.02
N ASP A 80 -8.18 -43.73 11.94
CA ASP A 80 -9.60 -44.05 12.03
C ASP A 80 -10.38 -43.34 10.90
N PRO A 81 -10.97 -44.08 9.93
CA PRO A 81 -11.74 -43.48 8.86
C PRO A 81 -12.99 -42.74 9.37
N LYS A 82 -13.53 -43.10 10.54
CA LYS A 82 -14.69 -42.41 11.13
C LYS A 82 -14.31 -41.01 11.59
N HIS A 83 -13.12 -40.85 12.18
CA HIS A 83 -12.60 -39.56 12.60
C HIS A 83 -12.35 -38.63 11.42
N LEU A 84 -11.74 -39.12 10.33
CA LEU A 84 -11.57 -38.31 9.13
C LEU A 84 -12.91 -37.91 8.48
N LYS A 85 -13.89 -38.82 8.45
CA LYS A 85 -15.23 -38.54 7.93
C LYS A 85 -15.97 -37.46 8.74
N SER A 86 -15.82 -37.42 10.06
CA SER A 86 -16.45 -36.38 10.89
C SER A 86 -15.81 -35.01 10.66
N LEU A 87 -14.49 -34.97 10.39
CA LEU A 87 -13.77 -33.75 10.02
C LEU A 87 -13.96 -33.36 8.53
N GLY A 88 -14.52 -34.24 7.70
CA GLY A 88 -14.66 -34.03 6.26
C GLY A 88 -13.35 -34.13 5.49
N ILE A 89 -12.29 -34.69 6.09
CA ILE A 89 -10.96 -34.80 5.47
C ILE A 89 -10.89 -36.10 4.65
N GLY A 90 -10.37 -36.00 3.42
CA GLY A 90 -10.13 -37.15 2.56
C GLY A 90 -8.80 -37.85 2.86
N LEU A 91 -8.66 -39.09 2.41
CA LEU A 91 -7.47 -39.91 2.61
C LEU A 91 -6.98 -40.46 1.27
N ILE A 92 -5.69 -40.25 1.02
CA ILE A 92 -4.97 -40.73 -0.16
C ILE A 92 -3.85 -41.65 0.34
N SER A 93 -3.79 -42.85 -0.22
CA SER A 93 -2.70 -43.80 -0.03
C SER A 93 -1.71 -43.62 -1.18
N VAL A 94 -0.42 -43.56 -0.87
CA VAL A 94 0.65 -43.46 -1.87
C VAL A 94 1.63 -44.59 -1.65
N ASP A 95 1.62 -45.58 -2.53
CA ASP A 95 2.54 -46.70 -2.55
C ASP A 95 3.66 -46.46 -3.58
N PRO A 96 4.85 -45.99 -3.17
CA PRO A 96 5.94 -45.73 -4.09
C PRO A 96 6.47 -46.99 -4.79
N SER A 97 6.25 -48.18 -4.23
CA SER A 97 6.70 -49.45 -4.82
C SER A 97 5.91 -49.84 -6.07
N LYS A 98 4.71 -49.30 -6.24
CA LYS A 98 3.84 -49.54 -7.40
C LYS A 98 3.95 -48.47 -8.49
N GLY A 99 4.81 -47.46 -8.30
CA GLY A 99 4.97 -46.37 -9.26
C GLY A 99 3.70 -45.54 -9.42
N LEU A 100 3.31 -45.22 -10.68
CA LEU A 100 2.19 -44.33 -10.99
C LEU A 100 0.82 -44.87 -10.53
N ASP A 101 0.65 -46.19 -10.57
CA ASP A 101 -0.59 -46.84 -10.15
C ASP A 101 -0.68 -47.00 -8.62
N GLY A 102 0.34 -46.57 -7.88
CA GLY A 102 0.41 -46.66 -6.42
C GLY A 102 -0.38 -45.58 -5.67
N VAL A 103 -0.93 -44.59 -6.36
CA VAL A 103 -1.70 -43.51 -5.74
C VAL A 103 -3.19 -43.83 -5.78
N GLU A 104 -3.78 -44.13 -4.62
CA GLU A 104 -5.19 -44.51 -4.51
C GLU A 104 -5.93 -43.61 -3.52
N MET A 105 -7.10 -43.12 -3.93
CA MET A 105 -8.01 -42.43 -3.00
C MET A 105 -8.75 -43.47 -2.15
N ARG A 106 -8.53 -43.43 -0.84
CA ARG A 106 -9.19 -44.32 0.14
C ARG A 106 -10.47 -43.74 0.68
N LEU A 107 -10.49 -42.42 0.91
CA LEU A 107 -11.63 -41.72 1.46
C LEU A 107 -11.83 -40.38 0.72
N PRO A 108 -13.03 -40.10 0.19
CA PRO A 108 -13.29 -38.80 -0.42
C PRO A 108 -13.37 -37.71 0.65
N ALA A 109 -12.80 -36.54 0.35
CA ALA A 109 -12.97 -35.35 1.17
C ALA A 109 -14.40 -34.80 1.01
N LYS A 110 -14.99 -34.32 2.10
CA LYS A 110 -16.23 -33.56 2.03
C LYS A 110 -15.89 -32.07 1.91
N PRO A 111 -16.63 -31.31 1.10
CA PRO A 111 -16.54 -29.86 1.13
C PRO A 111 -16.76 -29.38 2.57
N ARG A 112 -15.89 -28.50 3.05
CA ARG A 112 -16.07 -27.89 4.35
C ARG A 112 -17.25 -26.93 4.24
N ASP A 113 -18.31 -27.20 5.01
CA ASP A 113 -19.39 -26.24 5.25
C ASP A 113 -18.82 -25.11 6.10
N LYS A 114 -18.08 -24.20 5.46
CA LYS A 114 -17.80 -22.91 6.06
C LYS A 114 -19.17 -22.22 6.17
N PRO A 115 -19.53 -21.60 7.32
CA PRO A 115 -20.35 -20.40 7.19
C PRO A 115 -19.59 -19.54 6.19
N GLN A 116 -20.18 -19.25 5.02
CA GLN A 116 -19.57 -18.33 4.07
C GLN A 116 -19.22 -17.09 4.89
N ALA A 117 -17.94 -16.90 5.21
CA ALA A 117 -17.49 -15.61 5.69
C ALA A 117 -18.00 -14.67 4.61
N PRO A 118 -18.88 -13.70 4.93
CA PRO A 118 -19.50 -12.85 3.92
C PRO A 118 -18.35 -12.36 3.07
N GLY A 119 -18.34 -12.77 1.80
CA GLY A 119 -17.17 -12.68 0.94
C GLY A 119 -16.55 -11.33 1.18
N VAL A 120 -15.34 -11.30 1.75
CA VAL A 120 -14.71 -10.05 2.14
C VAL A 120 -14.63 -9.25 0.86
N ASP A 121 -15.49 -8.23 0.78
CA ASP A 121 -15.77 -7.52 -0.45
C ASP A 121 -14.55 -6.64 -0.69
N MET A 122 -13.51 -7.22 -1.30
CA MET A 122 -12.19 -6.61 -1.47
C MET A 122 -12.33 -5.23 -2.12
N ALA A 123 -13.34 -5.05 -2.96
CA ALA A 123 -13.74 -3.78 -3.54
C ALA A 123 -14.12 -2.73 -2.48
N ARG A 124 -14.88 -3.09 -1.44
CA ARG A 124 -15.22 -2.19 -0.33
C ARG A 124 -14.01 -1.84 0.51
N ILE A 125 -13.14 -2.80 0.80
CA ILE A 125 -11.90 -2.54 1.55
C ILE A 125 -10.98 -1.59 0.77
N ILE A 126 -10.77 -1.86 -0.53
CA ILE A 126 -9.98 -0.99 -1.40
C ILE A 126 -10.60 0.41 -1.47
N SER A 127 -11.94 0.51 -1.55
CA SER A 127 -12.62 1.82 -1.54
C SER A 127 -12.44 2.58 -0.23
N ALA A 128 -12.48 1.88 0.92
CA ALA A 128 -12.29 2.47 2.23
C ALA A 128 -10.84 2.93 2.44
N VAL A 129 -9.86 2.15 1.97
CA VAL A 129 -8.44 2.52 1.99
C VAL A 129 -8.19 3.73 1.10
N ASN A 130 -8.73 3.74 -0.13
CA ASN A 130 -8.60 4.88 -1.03
C ASN A 130 -9.24 6.16 -0.46
N ALA A 131 -10.40 6.05 0.18
CA ALA A 131 -11.03 7.17 0.87
C ALA A 131 -10.18 7.70 2.03
N ALA A 132 -9.61 6.83 2.85
CA ALA A 132 -8.73 7.21 3.96
C ALA A 132 -7.44 7.90 3.47
N VAL A 133 -6.85 7.40 2.38
CA VAL A 133 -5.65 8.00 1.77
C VAL A 133 -5.97 9.38 1.17
N ALA A 134 -7.10 9.51 0.46
CA ALA A 134 -7.54 10.78 -0.09
C ALA A 134 -7.79 11.83 1.01
N GLU A 135 -8.38 11.43 2.14
CA GLU A 135 -8.61 12.33 3.26
C GLU A 135 -7.30 12.76 3.94
N ALA A 136 -6.35 11.84 4.10
CA ALA A 136 -5.02 12.16 4.64
C ALA A 136 -4.26 13.15 3.74
N LEU A 137 -4.24 12.91 2.43
CA LEU A 137 -3.62 13.80 1.44
C LEU A 137 -4.25 15.20 1.46
N ASN A 138 -5.58 15.28 1.58
CA ASN A 138 -6.28 16.57 1.63
C ASN A 138 -5.96 17.35 2.92
N ARG A 139 -5.80 16.66 4.06
CA ARG A 139 -5.37 17.29 5.32
C ARG A 139 -3.93 17.81 5.24
N GLU A 140 -3.03 17.05 4.63
CA GLU A 140 -1.64 17.50 4.43
C GLU A 140 -1.55 18.66 3.45
N ALA A 141 -2.31 18.63 2.35
CA ALA A 141 -2.39 19.72 1.38
C ALA A 141 -2.83 21.03 2.04
N LYS A 142 -3.89 21.00 2.88
CA LYS A 142 -4.35 22.18 3.61
C LYS A 142 -3.31 22.73 4.59
N LYS A 143 -2.59 21.86 5.30
CA LYS A 143 -1.50 22.30 6.19
C LYS A 143 -0.38 22.98 5.41
N ILE A 144 0.01 22.41 4.27
CA ILE A 144 1.03 23.00 3.40
C ILE A 144 0.54 24.35 2.85
N GLU A 145 -0.71 24.46 2.44
CA GLU A 145 -1.30 25.73 2.00
C GLU A 145 -1.28 26.78 3.12
N GLU A 146 -1.69 26.43 4.34
CA GLU A 146 -1.65 27.35 5.49
C GLU A 146 -0.22 27.80 5.81
N GLU A 147 0.75 26.88 5.83
CA GLU A 147 2.16 27.20 6.02
C GLU A 147 2.73 28.10 4.91
N LEU A 148 2.33 27.86 3.66
CA LEU A 148 2.72 28.69 2.52
C LEU A 148 2.11 30.10 2.64
N TYR A 149 0.82 30.22 2.94
CA TYR A 149 0.17 31.51 3.13
C TYR A 149 0.83 32.31 4.24
N GLU A 150 1.14 31.66 5.36
CA GLU A 150 1.73 32.34 6.50
C GLU A 150 3.17 32.79 6.21
N ARG A 151 3.93 31.97 5.48
CA ARG A 151 5.27 32.32 5.03
C ARG A 151 5.25 33.48 4.04
N LEU A 152 4.32 33.45 3.09
CA LEU A 152 4.18 34.49 2.06
C LEU A 152 3.72 35.82 2.68
N ARG A 153 2.81 35.77 3.66
CA ARG A 153 2.42 36.93 4.46
C ARG A 153 3.60 37.55 5.20
N ARG A 154 4.42 36.74 5.89
CA ARG A 154 5.63 37.23 6.58
C ARG A 154 6.64 37.86 5.61
N TYR A 155 6.79 37.29 4.41
CA TYR A 155 7.63 37.87 3.36
C TYR A 155 7.11 39.22 2.88
N LEU A 156 5.80 39.33 2.64
CA LEU A 156 5.16 40.60 2.23
C LEU A 156 5.24 41.66 3.32
N ASP A 157 4.94 41.30 4.57
CA ASP A 157 5.03 42.21 5.71
C ASP A 157 6.46 42.75 5.84
N LYS A 158 7.46 41.87 5.74
CA LYS A 158 8.87 42.28 5.76
C LYS A 158 9.25 43.16 4.57
N ALA A 159 8.82 42.83 3.36
CA ALA A 159 9.10 43.64 2.17
C ALA A 159 8.45 45.02 2.24
N VAL A 160 7.24 45.13 2.79
CA VAL A 160 6.55 46.42 3.02
C VAL A 160 7.26 47.22 4.10
N GLU A 161 7.71 46.57 5.18
CA GLU A 161 8.47 47.20 6.25
C GLU A 161 9.83 47.71 5.75
N ASP A 162 10.53 46.91 4.94
CA ASP A 162 11.81 47.27 4.32
C ASP A 162 11.63 48.43 3.32
N LEU A 163 10.58 48.41 2.49
CA LEU A 163 10.24 49.53 1.59
C LEU A 163 9.88 50.80 2.37
N ARG A 164 9.13 50.68 3.47
CA ARG A 164 8.82 51.82 4.35
C ARG A 164 10.08 52.38 5.00
N ARG A 165 11.02 51.53 5.41
CA ARG A 165 12.32 51.94 5.94
C ARG A 165 13.17 52.62 4.88
N GLU A 166 13.20 52.11 3.65
CA GLU A 166 13.90 52.76 2.53
C GLU A 166 13.28 54.11 2.16
N LEU A 167 11.95 54.22 2.16
CA LEU A 167 11.24 55.47 1.91
C LEU A 167 11.44 56.49 3.04
N ALA A 168 11.55 56.03 4.28
CA ALA A 168 11.85 56.87 5.44
C ALA A 168 13.34 57.25 5.56
N ALA A 169 14.24 56.38 5.08
CA ALA A 169 15.68 56.62 5.02
C ALA A 169 16.09 57.42 3.78
N ARG A 170 15.17 57.63 2.82
CA ARG A 170 15.36 58.54 1.71
C ARG A 170 15.40 59.96 2.28
N PRO A 171 16.52 60.71 2.13
CA PRO A 171 16.58 62.07 2.64
C PRO A 171 15.48 62.91 1.97
N PRO A 172 14.87 63.87 2.68
CA PRO A 172 13.87 64.74 2.09
C PRO A 172 14.49 65.41 0.86
N ILE A 173 13.81 65.32 -0.28
CA ILE A 173 14.09 66.21 -1.40
C ILE A 173 13.74 67.59 -0.87
N ILE A 174 14.77 68.34 -0.48
CA ILE A 174 14.65 69.74 -0.11
C ILE A 174 14.06 70.42 -1.35
N SER A 175 12.77 70.72 -1.29
CA SER A 175 12.15 71.65 -2.21
C SER A 175 12.89 72.98 -2.05
N PRO A 176 13.40 73.61 -3.11
CA PRO A 176 14.08 74.90 -3.03
C PRO A 176 13.05 76.01 -2.84
N ALA A 177 12.33 75.96 -1.73
CA ALA A 177 11.29 76.89 -1.35
C ALA A 177 11.45 77.25 0.13
N GLN A 178 12.67 77.62 0.54
CA GLN A 178 12.97 78.46 1.71
C GLN A 178 14.48 78.77 1.79
N GLN A 179 14.98 79.46 0.78
CA GLN A 179 16.05 80.44 0.98
C GLN A 179 15.54 81.75 0.38
N GLN A 180 14.82 82.51 1.19
CA GLN A 180 14.59 83.93 0.94
C GLN A 180 15.80 84.69 1.48
N PRO A 181 16.69 85.25 0.65
CA PRO A 181 17.33 86.50 0.97
C PRO A 181 16.27 87.61 0.93
N GLN A 182 16.40 88.58 1.84
CA GLN A 182 15.51 89.73 2.00
C GLN A 182 15.21 90.44 0.65
N PRO A 183 14.01 91.00 0.45
CA PRO A 183 13.72 91.77 -0.74
C PRO A 183 14.46 93.11 -0.69
N SER A 184 15.54 93.23 -1.47
CA SER A 184 16.00 94.53 -1.96
C SER A 184 14.93 95.11 -2.89
N THR A 185 14.77 96.41 -2.80
CA THR A 185 13.80 97.27 -3.50
C THR A 185 13.41 96.84 -4.92
N PRO A 186 12.12 97.00 -5.33
CA PRO A 186 11.57 96.49 -6.59
C PRO A 186 12.16 97.12 -7.88
N ARG A 187 13.10 98.06 -7.77
CA ARG A 187 13.78 98.67 -8.92
C ARG A 187 14.99 97.87 -9.42
N GLN A 188 15.64 97.06 -8.57
CA GLN A 188 16.87 96.34 -8.96
C GLN A 188 16.57 95.02 -9.71
N ALA A 189 15.48 94.33 -9.38
CA ALA A 189 15.09 93.08 -10.03
C ALA A 189 14.67 93.23 -11.51
N VAL A 190 14.31 94.45 -11.93
CA VAL A 190 13.91 94.74 -13.33
C VAL A 190 15.15 95.01 -14.21
N GLU A 191 16.26 95.49 -13.64
CA GLU A 191 17.49 95.76 -14.38
C GLU A 191 18.39 94.52 -14.55
N GLU A 192 18.26 93.53 -13.66
CA GLU A 192 19.02 92.27 -13.72
C GLU A 192 18.38 91.20 -14.60
N ASN A 193 17.16 91.41 -15.08
CA ASN A 193 16.47 90.44 -15.91
C ASN A 193 17.08 90.39 -17.33
N GLU A 194 17.74 89.28 -17.65
CA GLU A 194 18.41 89.02 -18.95
C GLU A 194 17.49 89.27 -20.15
N TRP A 195 16.19 89.02 -20.01
CA TRP A 195 15.19 89.27 -21.05
C TRP A 195 14.99 90.76 -21.34
N VAL A 196 15.12 91.62 -20.32
CA VAL A 196 15.03 93.09 -20.46
C VAL A 196 16.29 93.64 -21.14
N LYS A 197 17.46 93.05 -20.90
CA LYS A 197 18.71 93.39 -21.62
C LYS A 197 18.65 93.04 -23.10
N ILE A 198 18.07 91.89 -23.44
CA ILE A 198 17.90 91.45 -24.83
C ILE A 198 16.94 92.37 -25.59
N LEU A 199 15.84 92.80 -24.96
CA LEU A 199 14.89 93.74 -25.55
C LEU A 199 15.48 95.14 -25.78
N ARG A 200 16.33 95.64 -24.87
CA ARG A 200 17.04 96.92 -25.05
C ARG A 200 18.15 96.89 -26.11
N LYS A 201 18.70 95.72 -26.43
CA LYS A 201 19.78 95.59 -27.43
C LYS A 201 19.28 95.57 -28.89
N LYS A 202 17.97 95.49 -29.09
CA LYS A 202 17.31 95.36 -30.40
C LYS A 202 16.46 96.58 -30.77
N ALA A 203 16.54 97.64 -29.97
CA ALA A 203 15.95 98.97 -30.21
C ALA A 203 17.04 99.96 -30.64
#